data_AF-A0A0J7MXR2-F1
#
_entry.id   AF-A0A0J7MXR2-F1
#
_cell.length_a   1.000
_cell.length_b   1.000
_cell.length_c   1.000
_cell.angle_alpha   90.00
_cell.angle_beta   90.00
_cell.angle_gamma   90.00
#
_symmetry.space_group_name_H-M   'P 1'
#
loop_
_entity.id
_entity.type
_entity.pdbx_description
1 polymer ?
#
loop_
_entity_poly.entity_id
_entity_poly.type
_entity_poly.pdbx_seq_one_letter_code
_entity_poly.pdbx_strand_id
1 'polypeptide(L)'
;MYYFKVQAHNEVDAGPYTKFINVSTTHENPVPLLCFTSTSGVRILDIDLQIEFKLDEYGTYEDIAYSALEHKFYGITNNETWMLMTWDFNASTIGTKPNLVKIADLDGPAYSLCIDWVARNLYWIYSTNIIIKLDLTLLQMGKVKYDNILKINGHSTSLNVLPSKGYM
;
A
#
# COMPACT_ATOMS: atom_id res chain seq x y z
N MET A 1 -24.72 -5.37 -18.31
CA MET A 1 -23.75 -6.34 -18.85
C MET A 1 -22.91 -5.61 -19.88
N TYR A 2 -21.60 -5.49 -19.67
CA TYR A 2 -20.70 -4.85 -20.63
C TYR A 2 -19.86 -5.91 -21.34
N TYR A 3 -19.62 -5.66 -22.62
CA TYR A 3 -18.81 -6.50 -23.49
C TYR A 3 -17.69 -5.64 -24.06
N PHE A 4 -16.45 -6.08 -23.88
CA PHE A 4 -15.30 -5.41 -24.47
C PHE A 4 -14.29 -6.42 -25.00
N LYS A 5 -13.49 -5.93 -25.95
CA LYS A 5 -12.28 -6.59 -26.44
C LYS A 5 -11.15 -5.58 -26.34
N VAL A 6 -10.00 -6.03 -25.86
CA VAL A 6 -8.80 -5.20 -25.77
C VAL A 6 -7.93 -5.50 -26.98
N GLN A 7 -7.23 -4.48 -27.48
CA GLN A 7 -6.27 -4.60 -28.56
C GLN A 7 -5.01 -3.86 -28.14
N ALA A 8 -3.85 -4.53 -28.23
CA ALA A 8 -2.57 -3.87 -28.00
C ALA A 8 -2.16 -3.09 -29.26
N HIS A 9 -1.74 -1.84 -29.10
CA HIS A 9 -1.15 -1.02 -30.16
C HIS A 9 0.32 -0.76 -29.82
N ASN A 10 1.19 -0.92 -30.83
CA ASN A 10 2.56 -0.42 -30.76
C ASN A 10 2.81 0.57 -31.93
N GLU A 11 4.05 1.03 -32.06
CA GLU A 11 4.43 1.99 -33.13
C GLU A 11 4.35 1.41 -34.55
N VAL A 12 4.23 0.08 -34.70
CA VAL A 12 4.21 -0.61 -35.99
C VAL A 12 2.78 -0.89 -36.44
N ASP A 13 1.97 -1.55 -35.60
CA ASP A 13 0.55 -1.80 -35.90
C ASP A 13 -0.23 -2.28 -34.66
N ALA A 14 -1.54 -2.48 -34.84
CA ALA A 14 -2.43 -3.09 -33.88
C ALA A 14 -2.31 -4.62 -33.88
N GLY A 15 -2.14 -5.22 -32.70
CA GLY A 15 -2.24 -6.66 -32.51
C GLY A 15 -3.66 -7.21 -32.69
N PRO A 16 -3.86 -8.53 -32.62
CA PRO A 16 -5.20 -9.11 -32.64
C PRO A 16 -6.00 -8.72 -31.39
N TYR A 17 -7.32 -8.62 -31.53
CA TYR A 17 -8.22 -8.44 -30.39
C TYR A 17 -8.17 -9.64 -29.44
N THR A 18 -8.32 -9.37 -28.15
CA THR A 18 -8.59 -10.41 -27.16
C THR A 18 -9.92 -11.11 -27.44
N LYS A 19 -10.12 -12.28 -26.82
CA LYS A 19 -11.45 -12.90 -26.71
C LYS A 19 -12.42 -11.92 -26.04
N PHE A 20 -13.72 -12.09 -26.32
CA PHE A 20 -14.76 -11.31 -25.64
C PHE A 20 -14.68 -11.56 -24.14
N ILE A 21 -14.60 -10.46 -23.38
CA ILE A 21 -14.73 -10.48 -21.92
C ILE A 21 -16.11 -9.90 -21.61
N ASN A 22 -16.89 -10.64 -20.82
CA ASN A 22 -18.16 -10.18 -20.29
C ASN A 22 -17.99 -9.82 -18.82
N VAL A 23 -18.41 -8.61 -18.45
CA VAL A 23 -18.40 -8.18 -17.05
C VAL A 23 -19.80 -7.68 -16.70
N SER A 24 -20.35 -8.20 -15.62
CA SER A 24 -21.56 -7.62 -15.04
C SER A 24 -21.15 -6.48 -14.11
N THR A 25 -21.76 -5.31 -14.31
CA THR A 25 -21.65 -4.18 -13.38
C THR A 25 -22.75 -4.21 -12.32
N THR A 26 -23.54 -5.30 -12.25
CA THR A 26 -24.57 -5.45 -11.23
C THR A 26 -24.00 -5.79 -9.86
N HIS A 27 -22.74 -6.21 -9.80
CA HIS A 27 -22.03 -6.53 -8.56
C HIS A 27 -20.61 -5.97 -8.66
N GLU A 28 -20.25 -5.09 -7.74
CA GLU A 28 -18.86 -4.64 -7.60
C GLU A 28 -18.01 -5.81 -7.10
N ASN A 29 -16.83 -5.99 -7.69
CA ASN A 29 -15.91 -7.05 -7.30
C ASN A 29 -14.46 -6.64 -7.62
N PRO A 30 -13.62 -6.36 -6.60
CA PRO A 30 -13.93 -6.44 -5.17
C PRO A 30 -14.77 -5.24 -4.68
N VAL A 31 -15.48 -5.42 -3.56
CA VAL A 31 -16.22 -4.36 -2.85
C VAL A 31 -15.24 -3.28 -2.36
N PRO A 32 -15.56 -1.98 -2.47
CA PRO A 32 -14.74 -0.91 -1.92
C PRO A 32 -14.60 -1.01 -0.41
N LEU A 33 -13.35 -1.10 0.06
CA LEU A 33 -13.01 -1.13 1.48
C LEU A 33 -12.23 0.13 1.86
N LEU A 34 -12.63 0.75 2.97
CA LEU A 34 -11.92 1.89 3.57
C LEU A 34 -11.10 1.43 4.76
N CYS A 35 -9.78 1.49 4.64
CA CYS A 35 -8.87 1.29 5.75
C CYS A 35 -8.57 2.63 6.45
N PHE A 36 -8.65 2.67 7.77
CA PHE A 36 -8.31 3.85 8.56
C PHE A 36 -7.72 3.48 9.93
N THR A 37 -6.94 4.39 10.49
CA THR A 37 -6.37 4.25 11.84
C THR A 37 -7.23 5.03 12.84
N SER A 38 -7.29 4.51 14.07
CA SER A 38 -7.93 5.18 15.21
C SER A 38 -7.05 4.99 16.45
N THR A 39 -7.40 5.65 17.55
CA THR A 39 -6.79 5.40 18.87
C THR A 39 -6.94 3.96 19.36
N SER A 40 -7.84 3.19 18.75
CA SER A 40 -8.13 1.80 19.09
C SER A 40 -7.57 0.79 18.08
N GLY A 41 -6.65 1.24 17.22
CA GLY A 41 -5.97 0.44 16.20
C GLY A 41 -6.53 0.63 14.79
N VAL A 42 -6.23 -0.35 13.93
CA VAL A 42 -6.56 -0.30 12.49
C VAL A 42 -7.94 -0.88 12.23
N ARG A 43 -8.72 -0.19 11.40
CA ARG A 43 -10.09 -0.55 11.04
C ARG A 43 -10.25 -0.64 9.53
N ILE A 44 -11.16 -1.51 9.11
CA ILE A 44 -11.62 -1.60 7.74
C ILE A 44 -13.14 -1.48 7.73
N LEU A 45 -13.65 -0.51 7.00
CA LEU A 45 -15.07 -0.32 6.75
C LEU A 45 -15.41 -0.82 5.36
N ASP A 46 -16.34 -1.77 5.29
CA ASP A 46 -17.06 -2.06 4.05
C ASP A 46 -18.08 -0.93 3.83
N ILE A 47 -17.88 -0.15 2.76
CA ILE A 47 -18.66 1.06 2.51
C ILE A 47 -20.10 0.72 2.10
N ASP A 48 -20.27 -0.38 1.36
CA ASP A 48 -21.56 -0.79 0.82
C ASP A 48 -22.44 -1.39 1.92
N LEU A 49 -21.86 -2.27 2.73
CA LEU A 49 -22.56 -2.93 3.83
C LEU A 49 -22.62 -2.08 5.11
N GLN A 50 -21.78 -1.03 5.20
CA GLN A 50 -21.59 -0.23 6.41
C GLN A 50 -21.18 -1.07 7.62
N ILE A 51 -20.36 -2.10 7.38
CA ILE A 51 -19.87 -3.01 8.41
C ILE A 51 -18.39 -2.71 8.67
N GLU A 52 -18.06 -2.48 9.94
CA GLU A 52 -16.69 -2.25 10.39
C GLU A 52 -16.05 -3.54 10.91
N PHE A 53 -14.82 -3.78 10.49
CA PHE A 53 -13.96 -4.85 10.98
C PHE A 53 -12.75 -4.27 11.68
N LYS A 54 -12.39 -4.90 12.81
CA LYS A 54 -11.18 -4.57 13.55
C LYS A 54 -10.02 -5.40 13.01
N LEU A 55 -9.01 -4.74 12.47
CA LEU A 55 -7.86 -5.40 11.85
C LEU A 55 -6.75 -5.60 12.88
N ASP A 56 -6.37 -4.56 13.60
CA ASP A 56 -5.38 -4.65 14.68
C ASP A 56 -5.90 -3.96 15.93
N GLU A 57 -5.70 -4.61 17.08
CA GLU A 57 -6.17 -4.17 18.39
C GLU A 57 -5.11 -3.44 19.21
N TYR A 58 -3.83 -3.64 18.88
CA TYR A 58 -2.74 -3.28 19.79
C TYR A 58 -1.71 -2.33 19.17
N GLY A 59 -1.70 -2.15 17.85
CA GLY A 59 -0.82 -1.20 17.18
C GLY A 59 -1.46 0.16 16.97
N THR A 60 -0.88 1.20 17.57
CA THR A 60 -1.09 2.58 17.11
C THR A 60 -0.11 2.89 15.99
N TYR A 61 -0.66 3.15 14.80
CA TYR A 61 0.12 3.47 13.61
C TYR A 61 0.08 4.96 13.36
N GLU A 62 1.23 5.53 13.04
CA GLU A 62 1.35 6.89 12.54
C GLU A 62 0.78 6.96 11.12
N ASP A 63 1.08 5.97 10.29
CA ASP A 63 0.58 5.90 8.92
C ASP A 63 0.54 4.46 8.39
N ILE A 64 -0.33 4.20 7.41
CA ILE A 64 -0.55 2.90 6.79
C ILE A 64 -0.77 3.07 5.29
N ALA A 65 -0.16 2.20 4.50
CA ALA A 65 -0.36 2.11 3.07
C ALA A 65 -0.68 0.66 2.65
N TYR A 66 -1.58 0.51 1.67
CA TYR A 66 -1.99 -0.78 1.14
C TYR A 66 -1.44 -1.02 -0.27
N SER A 67 -0.81 -2.17 -0.50
CA SER A 67 -0.41 -2.63 -1.83
C SER A 67 -1.44 -3.60 -2.37
N ALA A 68 -2.24 -3.14 -3.35
CA ALA A 68 -3.20 -3.99 -4.05
C ALA A 68 -2.51 -5.12 -4.86
N LEU A 69 -1.29 -4.87 -5.34
CA LEU A 69 -0.50 -5.86 -6.09
C LEU A 69 0.00 -7.00 -5.17
N GLU A 70 0.42 -6.66 -3.95
CA GLU A 70 1.01 -7.64 -3.02
C GLU A 70 0.01 -8.18 -2.00
N HIS A 71 -1.21 -7.63 -1.96
CA HIS A 71 -2.23 -7.90 -0.94
C HIS A 71 -1.69 -7.76 0.48
N LYS A 72 -0.91 -6.70 0.71
CA LYS A 72 -0.24 -6.42 1.98
C LYS A 72 -0.46 -4.99 2.40
N PHE A 73 -0.54 -4.80 3.71
CA PHE A 73 -0.36 -3.50 4.31
C PHE A 73 1.09 -3.30 4.74
N TYR A 74 1.48 -2.04 4.75
CA TYR A 74 2.69 -1.55 5.39
C TYR A 74 2.26 -0.47 6.37
N GLY A 75 2.85 -0.46 7.56
CA GLY A 75 2.52 0.51 8.58
C GLY A 75 3.74 0.99 9.32
N ILE A 76 3.77 2.28 9.67
CA ILE A 76 4.74 2.86 10.59
C ILE A 76 4.08 2.93 11.96
N THR A 77 4.66 2.28 12.97
CA THR A 77 4.20 2.43 14.36
C THR A 77 4.58 3.80 14.90
N ASN A 78 3.82 4.30 15.86
CA ASN A 78 4.04 5.64 16.40
C ASN A 78 5.03 5.67 17.59
N ASN A 79 5.38 6.91 17.97
CA ASN A 79 5.99 7.50 19.18
C ASN A 79 6.83 6.65 20.16
N GLU A 80 6.46 5.41 20.45
CA GLU A 80 7.14 4.57 21.44
C GLU A 80 8.13 3.59 20.81
N THR A 81 7.88 3.14 19.57
CA THR A 81 8.67 2.06 18.96
C THR A 81 9.24 2.36 17.58
N TRP A 82 8.62 3.27 16.82
CA TRP A 82 9.03 3.64 15.45
C TRP A 82 9.52 2.43 14.62
N MET A 83 8.61 1.56 14.25
CA MET A 83 8.90 0.35 13.48
C MET A 83 8.19 0.40 12.13
N LEU A 84 8.83 -0.13 11.11
CA LEU A 84 8.18 -0.48 9.86
C LEU A 84 7.64 -1.91 9.95
N MET A 85 6.32 -2.04 9.83
CA MET A 85 5.57 -3.30 9.95
C MET A 85 4.90 -3.65 8.62
N THR A 86 4.61 -4.93 8.43
CA THR A 86 3.79 -5.42 7.31
C THR A 86 2.91 -6.60 7.74
N TRP A 87 1.79 -6.78 7.05
CA TRP A 87 0.93 -7.94 7.21
C TRP A 87 0.14 -8.21 5.94
N ASP A 88 -0.20 -9.48 5.72
CA ASP A 88 -1.05 -9.90 4.61
C ASP A 88 -2.50 -9.48 4.86
N PHE A 89 -3.19 -9.13 3.79
CA PHE A 89 -4.61 -8.82 3.80
C PHE A 89 -5.38 -9.79 2.92
N ASN A 90 -6.41 -10.39 3.50
CA ASN A 90 -7.37 -11.21 2.77
C ASN A 90 -8.79 -10.84 3.22
N ALA A 91 -9.58 -10.35 2.27
CA ALA A 91 -10.96 -9.95 2.52
C ALA A 91 -11.84 -11.12 3.00
N SER A 92 -11.55 -12.37 2.62
CA SER A 92 -12.34 -13.53 3.06
C SER A 92 -12.10 -13.91 4.52
N THR A 93 -11.02 -13.43 5.12
CA THR A 93 -10.67 -13.64 6.53
C THR A 93 -10.65 -12.32 7.31
N ILE A 94 -11.38 -11.31 6.83
CA ILE A 94 -11.49 -10.01 7.48
C ILE A 94 -12.08 -10.17 8.89
N GLY A 95 -11.45 -9.52 9.89
CA GLY A 95 -11.79 -9.67 11.30
C GLY A 95 -11.05 -10.80 12.04
N THR A 96 -10.23 -11.61 11.35
CA THR A 96 -9.23 -12.43 12.03
C THR A 96 -8.01 -11.60 12.39
N LYS A 97 -7.34 -11.95 13.50
CA LYS A 97 -6.12 -11.27 13.92
C LYS A 97 -5.02 -11.47 12.86
N PRO A 98 -4.47 -10.39 12.27
CA PRO A 98 -3.44 -10.48 11.26
C PRO A 98 -2.11 -10.94 11.87
N ASN A 99 -1.29 -11.58 11.04
CA ASN A 99 0.08 -11.91 11.39
C ASN A 99 0.98 -10.72 11.07
N LEU A 100 1.24 -9.88 12.08
CA LEU A 100 2.10 -8.71 11.96
C LEU A 100 3.57 -9.13 11.93
N VAL A 101 4.31 -8.65 10.93
CA VAL A 101 5.74 -8.91 10.75
C VAL A 101 6.49 -7.59 10.81
N LYS A 102 7.53 -7.53 11.64
CA LYS A 102 8.45 -6.39 11.67
C LYS A 102 9.42 -6.47 10.49
N ILE A 103 9.50 -5.39 9.71
CA ILE A 103 10.48 -5.22 8.63
C ILE A 103 11.75 -4.61 9.18
N ALA A 104 11.65 -3.50 9.92
CA ALA A 104 12.79 -2.76 10.42
C ALA A 104 12.43 -1.95 11.67
N ASP A 105 13.42 -1.75 12.54
CA ASP A 105 13.41 -0.66 13.51
C ASP A 105 13.81 0.64 12.82
N LEU A 106 13.16 1.76 13.14
CA LEU A 106 13.46 3.08 12.61
C LEU A 106 14.10 3.90 13.74
N ASP A 107 15.22 4.55 13.45
CA ASP A 107 16.01 5.31 14.44
C ASP A 107 15.37 6.66 14.83
N GLY A 108 14.04 6.79 14.73
CA GLY A 108 13.33 8.02 15.02
C GLY A 108 12.03 8.21 14.24
N PRO A 109 11.42 9.41 14.36
CA PRO A 109 10.10 9.68 13.82
C PRO A 109 10.03 9.53 12.30
N ALA A 110 8.97 8.85 11.84
CA ALA A 110 8.70 8.59 10.44
C ALA A 110 7.25 8.91 10.10
N TYR A 111 7.03 9.59 8.97
CA TYR A 111 5.73 10.16 8.60
C TYR A 111 5.42 9.93 7.11
N SER A 112 4.14 10.00 6.73
CA SER A 112 3.67 9.96 5.34
C SER A 112 4.19 8.78 4.53
N LEU A 113 3.71 7.59 4.87
CA LEU A 113 4.03 6.35 4.18
C LEU A 113 3.32 6.30 2.82
N CYS A 114 4.08 6.21 1.75
CA CYS A 114 3.58 6.19 0.37
C CYS A 114 4.09 4.97 -0.38
N ILE A 115 3.26 4.40 -1.25
CA ILE A 115 3.64 3.26 -2.11
C ILE A 115 3.63 3.71 -3.57
N ASP A 116 4.76 3.49 -4.25
CA ASP A 116 4.78 3.38 -5.72
C ASP A 116 4.61 1.91 -6.08
N TRP A 117 3.37 1.53 -6.42
CA TRP A 117 3.04 0.14 -6.73
C TRP A 117 3.59 -0.32 -8.07
N VAL A 118 3.99 0.61 -8.95
CA VAL A 118 4.52 0.27 -10.28
C VAL A 118 6.01 -0.03 -10.20
N ALA A 119 6.80 0.88 -9.61
CA ALA A 119 8.23 0.62 -9.39
C ALA A 119 8.51 -0.22 -8.13
N ARG A 120 7.46 -0.63 -7.42
CA ARG A 120 7.54 -1.47 -6.22
C ARG A 120 8.44 -0.87 -5.14
N ASN A 121 8.17 0.39 -4.78
CA ASN A 121 8.94 1.09 -3.75
C ASN A 121 8.03 1.68 -2.68
N LEU A 122 8.52 1.67 -1.45
CA LEU A 122 7.90 2.34 -0.31
C LEU A 122 8.71 3.59 0.03
N TYR A 123 8.02 4.67 0.35
CA TYR A 123 8.61 5.96 0.69
C TYR A 123 8.03 6.51 1.98
N TRP A 124 8.85 7.20 2.76
CA TRP A 124 8.39 7.94 3.93
C TRP A 124 9.33 9.09 4.24
N ILE A 125 8.88 10.00 5.08
CA ILE A 125 9.71 11.08 5.62
C ILE A 125 10.27 10.65 6.97
N TYR A 126 11.60 10.57 7.08
CA TYR A 126 12.31 10.41 8.35
C TYR A 126 12.73 11.76 8.92
N SER A 127 12.58 11.92 10.24
CA SER A 127 12.96 13.11 11.01
C SER A 127 12.48 14.43 10.39
N THR A 128 11.33 14.41 9.71
CA THR A 128 10.67 15.55 9.04
C THR A 128 11.42 16.19 7.87
N ASN A 129 12.57 15.68 7.42
CA ASN A 129 13.33 16.34 6.35
C ASN A 129 14.09 15.42 5.40
N ILE A 130 14.06 14.10 5.64
CA ILE A 130 14.73 13.13 4.78
C ILE A 130 13.66 12.22 4.16
N ILE A 131 13.63 12.12 2.84
CA ILE A 131 12.83 11.11 2.16
C ILE A 131 13.65 9.83 2.08
N ILE A 132 13.08 8.76 2.62
CA ILE A 132 13.63 7.41 2.56
C ILE A 132 12.91 6.63 1.47
N LYS A 133 13.63 5.72 0.82
CA LYS A 133 13.10 4.76 -0.15
C LYS A 133 13.47 3.34 0.27
N LEU A 134 12.50 2.43 0.28
CA LEU A 134 12.71 0.99 0.43
C LEU A 134 12.23 0.26 -0.82
N ASP A 135 13.01 -0.71 -1.28
CA ASP A 135 12.70 -1.56 -2.45
C ASP A 135 11.90 -2.80 -2.02
N LEU A 136 10.65 -2.90 -2.47
CA LEU A 136 9.76 -4.02 -2.13
C LEU A 136 10.16 -5.33 -2.82
N THR A 137 10.85 -5.26 -3.95
CA THR A 137 11.37 -6.45 -4.65
C THR A 137 12.50 -7.08 -3.83
N LEU A 138 13.42 -6.26 -3.31
CA LEU A 138 14.47 -6.74 -2.40
C LEU A 138 13.88 -7.29 -1.10
N LEU A 139 12.86 -6.63 -0.55
CA LEU A 139 12.15 -7.10 0.63
C LEU A 139 11.52 -8.47 0.41
N GLN A 140 10.89 -8.69 -0.75
CA GLN A 140 10.32 -9.99 -1.13
C GLN A 140 11.39 -11.09 -1.21
N MET A 141 12.64 -10.75 -1.54
CA MET A 141 13.79 -11.65 -1.52
C MET A 141 14.40 -11.84 -0.12
N GLY A 142 13.76 -11.30 0.93
CA GLY A 142 14.22 -11.36 2.31
C GLY A 142 15.33 -10.37 2.65
N LYS A 143 15.58 -9.37 1.79
CA LYS A 143 16.61 -8.34 2.01
C LYS A 143 15.96 -7.00 2.31
N VAL A 144 16.11 -6.54 3.54
CA VAL A 144 15.68 -5.20 3.94
C VAL A 144 16.78 -4.22 3.55
N LYS A 145 16.49 -3.34 2.60
CA LYS A 145 17.38 -2.24 2.21
C LYS A 145 16.55 -1.00 1.97
N TYR A 146 16.91 0.08 2.66
CA TYR A 146 16.37 1.40 2.43
C TYR A 146 17.48 2.44 2.41
N ASP A 147 17.29 3.47 1.60
CA ASP A 147 18.29 4.49 1.30
C ASP A 147 17.69 5.90 1.47
N ASN A 148 18.50 6.85 1.93
CA ASN A 148 18.14 8.27 1.95
C ASN A 148 18.25 8.82 0.53
N ILE A 149 17.13 9.20 -0.08
CA ILE A 149 17.13 9.63 -1.49
C ILE A 149 17.07 11.15 -1.67
N LEU A 150 16.54 11.87 -0.68
CA LEU A 150 16.44 13.32 -0.73
C LEU A 150 16.45 13.91 0.67
N LYS A 151 17.18 15.02 0.85
CA LYS A 151 17.07 15.87 2.03
C LYS A 151 16.42 17.19 1.63
N ILE A 152 15.32 17.53 2.29
CA ILE A 152 14.52 18.73 2.03
C ILE A 152 15.06 19.87 2.90
N ASN A 153 15.08 21.09 2.35
CA ASN A 153 15.36 22.29 3.12
C ASN A 153 14.07 22.72 3.87
N GLY A 154 13.96 22.33 5.13
CA GLY A 154 12.82 22.64 6.00
C GLY A 154 12.23 21.40 6.68
N HIS A 155 11.04 21.56 7.23
CA HIS A 155 10.27 20.49 7.86
C HIS A 155 9.06 20.16 7.00
N SER A 156 8.86 18.88 6.71
CA SER A 156 7.65 18.32 6.12
C SER A 156 7.25 17.06 6.88
N THR A 157 5.96 16.91 7.09
CA THR A 157 5.36 15.66 7.58
C THR A 157 4.44 15.05 6.53
N SER A 158 4.31 15.68 5.35
CA SER A 158 3.42 15.29 4.27
C SER A 158 4.22 14.90 3.03
N LEU A 159 3.96 13.70 2.51
CA LEU A 159 4.52 13.17 1.27
C LEU A 159 3.38 12.60 0.44
N ASN A 160 3.47 12.75 -0.88
CA ASN A 160 2.68 11.99 -1.83
C ASN A 160 3.60 11.59 -2.98
N VAL A 161 3.48 10.35 -3.44
CA VAL A 161 4.26 9.81 -4.54
C VAL A 161 3.29 9.38 -5.63
N LEU A 162 3.42 9.97 -6.81
CA LEU A 162 2.72 9.48 -7.98
C LEU A 162 3.34 8.13 -8.40
N PRO A 163 2.52 7.13 -8.73
CA PRO A 163 3.03 5.88 -9.28
C PRO A 163 3.88 6.18 -10.50
N SER A 164 5.08 5.61 -10.56
CA SER A 164 5.94 5.77 -11.72
C SER A 164 5.23 5.23 -12.95
N LYS A 165 5.42 5.89 -14.10
CA LYS A 165 5.07 5.29 -15.38
C LYS A 165 6.04 4.12 -15.54
N GLY A 166 5.55 2.90 -15.44
CA GLY A 166 6.35 1.66 -15.41
C GLY A 166 7.10 1.34 -16.70
N TYR A 167 7.87 2.29 -17.22
CA TYR A 167 8.75 2.09 -18.36
C TYR A 167 9.95 1.26 -17.90
N MET A 168 9.85 -0.05 -18.12
CA MET A 168 10.97 -0.89 -18.52
C MET A 168 10.73 -1.34 -19.96
#